data_AF-A0A383WC98-F1
#
_entry.id   AF-A0A383WC98-F1
#
_cell.length_a   1.000
_cell.length_b   1.000
_cell.length_c   1.000
_cell.angle_alpha   90.00
_cell.angle_beta   90.00
_cell.angle_gamma   90.00
#
_symmetry.space_group_name_H-M   'P 1'
#
loop_
_entity.id
_entity.type
_entity.pdbx_description
1 polymer ?
#
loop_
_entity_poly.entity_id
_entity_poly.type
_entity_poly.pdbx_seq_one_letter_code
_entity_poly.pdbx_strand_id
1 'polypeptide(L)'
;MDGLAEIYMPDFKLFTAESGQRYAKARDYAEVAKAAIKEMHRQVGDLVFSPDGLAKRGLLLRHLVMPGLVDEGKAILDWVVMELGRDTYVHIMEQYSPRHLVGSGEQRSRQGWDSYEDINRPVSSDEVQQLRQYARSIGLWRFEEAPRYEAGEMAG
;
A
#
# COMPACT_ATOMS: atom_id res chain seq x y z
N MET A 1 -16.67 -8.49 -14.32
CA MET A 1 -15.80 -7.77 -15.27
C MET A 1 -14.54 -8.61 -15.42
N ASP A 2 -14.60 -9.73 -16.14
CA ASP A 2 -13.43 -10.59 -16.27
C ASP A 2 -12.60 -10.14 -17.49
N GLY A 3 -11.32 -9.82 -17.28
CA GLY A 3 -10.32 -9.66 -18.35
C GLY A 3 -9.98 -8.25 -18.83
N LEU A 4 -10.32 -7.18 -18.10
CA LEU A 4 -10.02 -5.80 -18.55
C LEU A 4 -8.59 -5.34 -18.19
N ALA A 5 -7.98 -5.89 -17.15
CA ALA A 5 -6.64 -5.52 -16.69
C ALA A 5 -5.74 -6.76 -16.56
N GLU A 6 -4.53 -6.66 -17.09
CA GLU A 6 -3.50 -7.70 -16.91
C GLU A 6 -2.84 -7.58 -15.52
N ILE A 7 -2.65 -6.36 -15.03
CA ILE A 7 -2.01 -6.08 -13.73
C ILE A 7 -2.86 -5.12 -12.92
N TYR A 8 -3.04 -5.43 -11.63
CA TYR A 8 -3.65 -4.53 -10.65
C TYR A 8 -2.59 -4.00 -9.69
N MET A 9 -2.65 -2.70 -9.39
CA MET A 9 -1.71 -2.03 -8.46
C MET A 9 -2.42 -1.22 -7.35
N PRO A 10 -3.32 -1.83 -6.56
CA PRO A 10 -4.13 -1.11 -5.60
C PRO A 10 -3.29 -0.57 -4.43
N ASP A 11 -3.74 0.55 -3.86
CA ASP A 11 -3.19 1.12 -2.64
C ASP A 11 -4.02 0.70 -1.42
N PHE A 12 -3.37 0.20 -0.37
CA PHE A 12 -4.04 -0.13 0.90
C PHE A 12 -3.35 0.57 2.06
N LYS A 13 -4.08 1.49 2.71
CA LYS A 13 -3.48 2.50 3.60
C LYS A 13 -3.96 2.41 5.06
N LEU A 14 -5.20 2.00 5.27
CA LEU A 14 -5.92 2.09 6.54
C LEU A 14 -6.69 0.80 6.78
N PHE A 15 -6.69 0.31 8.01
CA PHE A 15 -7.27 -0.98 8.37
C PHE A 15 -8.46 -0.87 9.32
N THR A 16 -8.51 0.17 10.15
CA THR A 16 -9.60 0.37 11.12
C THR A 16 -10.70 1.29 10.58
N ALA A 17 -11.92 1.14 11.12
CA ALA A 17 -13.03 2.04 10.79
C ALA A 17 -12.79 3.47 11.29
N GLU A 18 -12.06 3.61 12.40
CA GLU A 18 -11.68 4.90 12.97
C GLU A 18 -10.73 5.66 12.03
N SER A 19 -9.63 5.02 11.62
CA SER A 19 -8.67 5.62 10.70
C SER A 19 -9.28 5.84 9.31
N GLY A 20 -10.11 4.91 8.82
CA GLY A 20 -10.90 5.08 7.59
C GLY A 20 -11.81 6.31 7.63
N GLN A 21 -12.55 6.51 8.72
CA GLN A 21 -13.37 7.70 8.90
C GLN A 21 -12.52 8.97 8.99
N ARG A 22 -11.46 8.94 9.79
CA ARG A 22 -10.64 10.11 10.10
C ARG A 22 -9.86 10.58 8.87
N TYR A 23 -9.24 9.66 8.12
CA TYR A 23 -8.30 9.99 7.05
C TYR A 23 -8.85 9.80 5.64
N ALA A 24 -9.86 8.94 5.46
CA ALA A 24 -10.51 8.71 4.16
C ALA A 24 -11.98 9.18 4.11
N LYS A 25 -12.52 9.72 5.21
CA LYS A 25 -13.95 10.10 5.34
C LYS A 25 -14.91 8.94 5.04
N ALA A 26 -14.45 7.71 5.28
CA ALA A 26 -15.18 6.49 4.97
C ALA A 26 -14.92 5.42 6.06
N ARG A 27 -15.89 5.19 6.95
CA ARG A 27 -15.81 4.17 8.02
C ARG A 27 -15.56 2.76 7.48
N ASP A 28 -16.07 2.49 6.29
CA ASP A 28 -16.03 1.20 5.60
C ASP A 28 -14.85 1.09 4.63
N TYR A 29 -13.91 2.06 4.61
CA TYR A 29 -12.74 2.06 3.72
C TYR A 29 -12.02 0.72 3.69
N ALA A 30 -11.70 0.16 4.87
CA ALA A 30 -10.94 -1.08 4.96
C ALA A 30 -11.73 -2.27 4.42
N GLU A 31 -13.04 -2.33 4.66
CA GLU A 31 -13.90 -3.42 4.17
C GLU A 31 -14.02 -3.38 2.64
N VAL A 32 -14.26 -2.20 2.09
CA VAL A 32 -14.34 -1.96 0.64
C VAL A 32 -13.00 -2.25 -0.03
N ALA A 33 -11.89 -1.76 0.54
CA ALA A 33 -10.55 -2.00 0.02
C ALA A 33 -10.21 -3.50 0.01
N LYS A 34 -10.44 -4.22 1.12
CA LYS A 34 -10.22 -5.66 1.22
C LYS A 34 -11.03 -6.43 0.18
N ALA A 35 -12.32 -6.11 0.03
CA ALA A 35 -13.19 -6.76 -0.96
C ALA A 35 -12.71 -6.51 -2.39
N ALA A 36 -12.35 -5.27 -2.72
CA ALA A 36 -11.84 -4.91 -4.03
C ALA A 36 -10.51 -5.60 -4.34
N ILE A 37 -9.57 -5.61 -3.40
CA ILE A 37 -8.25 -6.24 -3.56
C ILE A 37 -8.38 -7.75 -3.72
N LYS A 38 -9.25 -8.42 -2.94
CA LYS A 38 -9.53 -9.86 -3.12
C LYS A 38 -10.09 -10.16 -4.50
N GLU A 39 -11.01 -9.33 -4.99
CA GLU A 39 -11.58 -9.52 -6.32
C GLU A 39 -10.53 -9.28 -7.41
N MET A 40 -9.67 -8.27 -7.26
CA MET A 40 -8.52 -8.07 -8.16
C MET A 40 -7.60 -9.30 -8.15
N HIS A 41 -7.18 -9.78 -6.97
CA HIS A 41 -6.34 -10.98 -6.85
C HIS A 41 -6.99 -12.21 -7.47
N ARG A 42 -8.30 -12.44 -7.25
CA ARG A 42 -9.05 -13.53 -7.88
C ARG A 42 -8.98 -13.48 -9.41
N GLN A 43 -9.00 -12.29 -10.00
CA GLN A 43 -8.96 -12.13 -11.45
C GLN A 43 -7.57 -12.37 -12.05
N VAL A 44 -6.50 -11.89 -11.41
CA VAL A 44 -5.15 -11.89 -12.02
C VAL A 44 -4.14 -12.82 -11.35
N GLY A 45 -4.37 -13.22 -10.10
CA GLY A 45 -3.45 -14.02 -9.28
C GLY A 45 -2.22 -13.26 -8.80
N ASP A 46 -1.21 -14.00 -8.39
CA ASP A 46 0.08 -13.44 -7.99
C ASP A 46 0.83 -12.82 -9.19
N LEU A 47 1.66 -11.81 -8.91
CA LEU A 47 2.45 -11.13 -9.93
C LEU A 47 3.46 -12.09 -10.58
N VAL A 48 3.34 -12.25 -11.90
CA VAL A 48 4.24 -13.02 -12.74
C VAL A 48 5.00 -12.12 -13.72
N PHE A 49 6.26 -12.45 -13.94
CA PHE A 49 7.16 -11.74 -14.83
C PHE A 49 7.51 -12.61 -16.04
N SER A 50 7.72 -11.99 -17.20
CA SER A 50 8.31 -12.66 -18.36
C SER A 50 9.83 -12.82 -18.22
N PRO A 51 10.46 -13.63 -19.10
CA PRO A 51 11.91 -13.89 -19.06
C PRO A 51 12.80 -12.64 -19.16
N ASP A 52 12.28 -11.55 -19.72
CA ASP A 52 12.91 -10.23 -19.84
C ASP A 52 12.66 -9.30 -18.63
N GLY A 53 11.97 -9.79 -17.59
CA GLY A 53 11.69 -9.05 -16.37
C GLY A 53 10.40 -8.20 -16.39
N LEU A 54 9.61 -8.22 -17.47
CA LEU A 54 8.34 -7.48 -17.58
C LEU A 54 7.24 -8.14 -16.76
N ALA A 55 6.62 -7.37 -15.86
CA ALA A 55 5.39 -7.80 -15.23
C ALA A 55 4.36 -8.07 -16.34
N LYS A 56 3.82 -9.28 -16.37
CA LYS A 56 2.87 -9.72 -17.39
C LYS A 56 1.45 -9.77 -16.87
N ARG A 57 1.29 -10.25 -15.64
CA ARG A 57 -0.02 -10.41 -15.02
C ARG A 57 0.11 -10.49 -13.52
N GLY A 58 -0.90 -10.02 -12.80
CA GLY A 58 -1.04 -10.29 -11.36
C GLY A 58 -1.20 -9.05 -10.51
N LEU A 59 -1.23 -9.27 -9.19
CA LEU A 59 -1.44 -8.21 -8.21
C LEU A 59 -0.12 -7.71 -7.62
N LEU A 60 0.10 -6.39 -7.69
CA LEU A 60 1.12 -5.67 -6.94
C LEU A 60 0.43 -4.79 -5.90
N LEU A 61 0.29 -5.28 -4.67
CA LEU A 61 -0.32 -4.49 -3.60
C LEU A 61 0.66 -3.42 -3.12
N ARG A 62 0.23 -2.15 -3.12
CA ARG A 62 1.03 -1.04 -2.60
C ARG A 62 0.53 -0.66 -1.21
N HIS A 63 1.33 -0.96 -0.20
CA HIS A 63 1.05 -0.52 1.16
C HIS A 63 1.72 0.83 1.40
N LEU A 64 0.91 1.89 1.46
CA LEU A 64 1.37 3.22 1.81
C LEU A 64 1.49 3.29 3.34
N VAL A 65 2.71 3.37 3.85
CA VAL A 65 2.93 3.52 5.29
C VAL A 65 2.37 4.87 5.71
N MET A 66 1.51 4.88 6.72
CA MET A 66 0.91 6.09 7.27
C MET A 66 1.63 6.45 8.59
N PRO A 67 2.02 7.73 8.80
CA PRO A 67 2.70 8.14 10.03
C PRO A 67 1.86 7.82 11.27
N GLY A 68 2.48 7.22 12.28
CA GLY A 68 1.84 6.85 13.55
C GLY A 68 0.93 5.61 13.49
N LEU A 69 0.79 4.98 12.32
CA LEU A 69 -0.14 3.85 12.11
C LEU A 69 0.59 2.53 11.79
N VAL A 70 1.77 2.31 12.38
CA VAL A 70 2.56 1.08 12.17
C VAL A 70 1.75 -0.18 12.51
N ASP A 71 0.95 -0.17 13.58
CA ASP A 71 0.18 -1.35 13.97
C ASP A 71 -0.96 -1.65 12.98
N GLU A 72 -1.56 -0.64 12.36
CA GLU A 72 -2.49 -0.87 11.24
C GLU A 72 -1.76 -1.40 10.01
N GLY A 73 -0.53 -0.93 9.75
CA GLY A 73 0.32 -1.48 8.70
C GLY A 73 0.63 -2.96 8.92
N LYS A 74 0.93 -3.38 10.15
CA LYS A 74 1.11 -4.80 10.50
C LYS A 74 -0.18 -5.60 10.25
N ALA A 75 -1.33 -5.07 10.67
CA ALA A 75 -2.62 -5.71 10.44
C ALA A 75 -2.96 -5.87 8.94
N ILE A 76 -2.56 -4.90 8.10
CA ILE A 76 -2.63 -5.00 6.65
C ILE A 76 -1.77 -6.17 6.15
N LEU A 77 -0.52 -6.26 6.60
CA LEU A 77 0.40 -7.32 6.19
C LEU A 77 -0.09 -8.72 6.63
N ASP A 78 -0.63 -8.84 7.84
CA ASP A 78 -1.25 -10.07 8.32
C ASP A 78 -2.43 -10.48 7.44
N TRP A 79 -3.31 -9.53 7.13
CA TRP A 79 -4.44 -9.76 6.26
C TRP A 79 -4.01 -10.25 4.86
N VAL A 80 -2.96 -9.65 4.28
CA VAL A 80 -2.42 -10.10 3.00
C VAL A 80 -1.98 -11.56 3.07
N VAL A 81 -1.19 -11.92 4.08
CA VAL A 81 -0.71 -13.30 4.23
C VAL A 81 -1.88 -14.28 4.41
N MET A 82 -2.89 -13.90 5.18
CA MET A 82 -4.04 -14.75 5.49
C MET A 82 -5.00 -14.92 4.30
N GLU A 83 -5.22 -13.88 3.50
CA GLU A 83 -6.32 -13.83 2.54
C GLU A 83 -5.86 -13.90 1.08
N LEU A 84 -4.65 -13.43 0.78
CA LEU A 84 -4.06 -13.42 -0.56
C LEU A 84 -2.89 -14.41 -0.67
N GLY A 85 -2.22 -14.70 0.45
CA GLY A 85 -1.12 -15.64 0.54
C GLY A 85 0.26 -14.97 0.59
N ARG A 86 1.27 -15.74 1.02
CA ARG A 86 2.65 -15.26 1.21
C ARG A 86 3.38 -14.88 -0.09
N ASP A 87 2.90 -15.37 -1.22
CA ASP A 87 3.46 -15.13 -2.55
C ASP A 87 2.93 -13.85 -3.21
N THR A 88 2.00 -13.16 -2.53
CA THR A 88 1.51 -11.84 -2.95
C THR A 88 2.66 -10.83 -2.92
N TYR A 89 2.79 -10.08 -4.01
CA TYR A 89 3.79 -9.01 -4.09
C TYR A 89 3.30 -7.77 -3.35
N VAL A 90 4.04 -7.32 -2.34
CA VAL A 90 3.67 -6.17 -1.50
C VAL A 90 4.75 -5.09 -1.52
N HIS A 91 4.49 -3.99 -2.22
CA HIS A 91 5.39 -2.83 -2.17
C HIS A 91 5.08 -1.98 -0.92
N ILE A 92 5.96 -2.06 0.10
CA ILE A 92 5.90 -1.20 1.29
C ILE A 92 6.56 0.14 0.96
N MET A 93 5.73 1.17 0.75
CA MET A 93 6.17 2.48 0.30
C MET A 93 6.14 3.49 1.44
N GLU A 94 7.18 4.31 1.54
CA GLU A 94 7.07 5.59 2.23
C GLU A 94 6.04 6.46 1.51
N GLN A 95 5.18 7.14 2.25
CA GLN A 95 4.22 8.05 1.65
C GLN A 95 4.95 9.17 0.90
N TYR A 96 4.60 9.37 -0.38
CA TYR A 96 5.09 10.51 -1.16
C TYR A 96 4.71 11.79 -0.42
N SER A 97 5.70 12.48 0.14
CA SER A 97 5.52 13.78 0.77
C SER A 97 5.31 14.81 -0.34
N PRO A 98 4.14 15.46 -0.46
CA PRO A 98 4.03 16.69 -1.22
C PRO A 98 4.77 17.76 -0.39
N ARG A 99 6.10 17.78 -0.51
CA ARG A 99 6.88 18.90 -0.04
C ARG A 99 6.40 20.08 -0.89
N HIS A 100 5.83 21.09 -0.22
CA HIS A 100 5.32 22.37 -0.73
C HIS A 100 3.84 22.36 -1.19
N LEU A 101 3.02 23.16 -0.49
CA LEU A 101 1.60 23.50 -0.75
C LEU A 101 0.53 22.60 -0.08
N VAL A 102 0.58 22.47 1.25
CA VAL A 102 -0.69 22.43 2.01
C VAL A 102 -0.64 23.64 2.91
N GLY A 103 -1.39 24.68 2.53
CA GLY A 103 -1.47 25.92 3.28
C GLY A 103 -1.79 25.62 4.74
N SER A 104 -1.07 26.30 5.63
CA SER A 104 -1.52 26.63 6.98
C SER A 104 -2.93 27.22 6.87
N GLY A 105 -3.92 26.35 6.97
CA GLY A 105 -5.31 26.69 6.77
C GLY A 105 -6.14 25.78 7.64
N GLU A 106 -6.36 26.21 8.88
CA GLU A 106 -7.45 25.75 9.72
C GLU A 106 -8.75 25.85 8.90
N GLN A 107 -9.14 24.78 8.21
CA GLN A 107 -10.48 24.71 7.66
C GLN A 107 -11.40 24.29 8.78
N ARG A 108 -12.11 25.27 9.35
CA ARG A 108 -13.26 25.04 10.23
C ARG A 108 -14.22 24.07 9.55
N SER A 109 -14.23 22.82 9.99
CA SER A 109 -15.33 21.91 9.72
C SER A 109 -16.50 22.26 10.67
N ARG A 110 -17.74 22.01 10.25
CA ARG A 110 -18.94 22.24 11.08
C ARG A 110 -19.02 21.32 12.32
N GLN A 111 -18.02 20.47 12.57
CA GLN A 111 -18.02 19.46 13.64
C GLN A 111 -16.79 19.51 14.57
N GLY A 112 -15.91 20.50 14.44
CA GLY A 112 -14.75 20.67 15.32
C GLY A 112 -13.40 20.63 14.59
N TRP A 113 -12.32 20.76 15.37
CA TRP A 113 -10.93 20.74 14.91
C TRP A 113 -10.49 19.29 14.64
N ASP A 114 -10.64 18.83 13.39
CA ASP A 114 -9.85 17.69 12.94
C ASP A 114 -8.48 18.21 12.52
N SER A 115 -7.55 18.31 13.48
CA SER A 115 -6.15 18.52 13.12
C SER A 115 -5.64 17.20 12.52
N TYR A 116 -5.25 17.24 11.25
CA TYR A 116 -4.54 16.13 10.57
C TYR A 116 -3.05 16.12 10.96
N GLU A 117 -2.68 16.78 12.06
CA GLU A 117 -1.28 17.00 12.47
C GLU A 117 -0.53 15.68 12.65
N ASP A 118 -1.21 14.65 13.17
CA ASP A 118 -0.63 13.32 13.42
C ASP A 118 -0.05 12.66 12.16
N ILE A 119 -0.69 12.88 10.99
CA ILE A 119 -0.25 12.35 9.68
C ILE A 119 0.38 13.43 8.78
N ASN A 120 0.38 14.70 9.20
CA ASN A 120 0.99 15.81 8.47
C ASN A 120 2.50 15.91 8.73
N ARG A 121 3.16 14.75 8.76
CA ARG A 121 4.60 14.62 8.84
C ARG A 121 5.07 13.52 7.90
N PRO A 122 6.33 13.54 7.45
CA PRO A 122 6.90 12.40 6.76
C PRO A 122 6.83 11.14 7.65
N VAL A 123 6.62 10.00 7.00
CA VAL A 123 6.86 8.69 7.62
C VAL A 123 8.34 8.62 7.97
N SER A 124 8.66 8.19 9.18
CA SER A 124 10.05 7.98 9.58
C SER A 124 10.60 6.70 8.94
N SER A 125 11.91 6.68 8.70
CA SER A 125 12.59 5.46 8.24
C SER A 125 12.41 4.29 9.21
N ASP A 126 12.26 4.57 10.50
CA ASP A 126 12.00 3.58 11.54
C ASP A 126 10.63 2.90 11.35
N GLU A 127 9.56 3.67 11.11
CA GLU A 127 8.22 3.12 10.85
C GLU A 127 8.20 2.22 9.61
N VAL A 128 8.89 2.62 8.54
CA VAL A 128 9.05 1.79 7.34
C VAL A 128 9.87 0.53 7.65
N GLN A 129 10.97 0.67 8.40
CA GLN A 129 11.83 -0.44 8.75
C GLN A 129 11.11 -1.47 9.64
N GLN A 130 10.31 -1.01 10.61
CA GLN A 130 9.49 -1.88 11.45
C GLN A 130 8.53 -2.73 10.61
N LEU A 131 7.86 -2.13 9.62
CA LEU A 131 6.95 -2.87 8.74
C LEU A 131 7.69 -3.84 7.82
N ARG A 132 8.86 -3.48 7.31
CA ARG A 132 9.70 -4.40 6.51
C ARG A 132 10.21 -5.57 7.32
N GLN A 133 10.65 -5.33 8.56
CA GLN A 133 11.06 -6.40 9.48
C GLN A 133 9.89 -7.32 9.82
N TYR A 134 8.71 -6.74 10.05
CA TYR A 134 7.50 -7.50 10.32
C TYR A 134 7.05 -8.34 9.11
N ALA A 135 7.06 -7.77 7.90
CA ALA A 135 6.76 -8.49 6.67
C ALA A 135 7.65 -9.74 6.52
N ARG A 136 8.96 -9.60 6.79
CA ARG A 136 9.91 -10.72 6.83
C ARG A 136 9.53 -11.75 7.89
N SER A 137 9.19 -11.32 9.10
CA SER A 137 8.90 -12.24 10.20
C SER A 137 7.62 -13.07 10.00
N ILE A 138 6.66 -12.57 9.22
CA ILE A 138 5.43 -13.30 8.86
C ILE A 138 5.55 -14.11 7.55
N GLY A 139 6.74 -14.10 6.93
CA GLY A 139 7.06 -14.92 5.75
C GLY A 139 6.64 -14.31 4.41
N LEU A 140 6.33 -13.02 4.36
CA LEU A 140 6.34 -12.31 3.08
C LEU A 140 7.79 -12.27 2.59
N TRP A 141 7.98 -12.52 1.30
CA TRP A 141 9.32 -12.57 0.69
C TRP A 141 9.42 -11.70 -0.58
N ARG A 142 8.30 -11.37 -1.21
CA ARG A 142 8.19 -10.48 -2.38
C ARG A 142 7.75 -9.07 -1.98
N PHE A 143 8.53 -8.39 -1.13
CA PHE A 143 8.12 -7.09 -0.56
C PHE A 143 9.12 -5.93 -0.71
N GLU A 144 10.21 -6.11 -1.47
CA GLU A 144 11.17 -5.07 -1.80
C GLU A 144 11.50 -5.07 -3.30
N GLU A 145 11.18 -3.94 -3.95
CA GLU A 145 11.51 -3.53 -5.32
C GLU A 145 10.98 -4.37 -6.49
N ALA A 146 10.02 -3.78 -7.24
CA ALA A 146 9.77 -4.20 -8.62
C ALA A 146 11.12 -4.31 -9.34
N PRO A 147 11.35 -5.38 -10.14
CA PRO A 147 12.66 -5.62 -10.75
C PRO A 147 13.16 -4.35 -11.42
N ARG A 148 14.36 -3.90 -11.01
CA ARG A 148 15.03 -2.78 -11.66
C ARG A 148 15.26 -3.18 -13.11
N TYR A 149 14.64 -2.45 -14.04
CA TYR A 149 15.12 -2.42 -15.41
C TYR A 149 16.49 -1.77 -15.38
N GLU A 150 17.56 -2.57 -15.47
CA GLU A 150 18.76 -2.05 -16.08
C GLU A 150 18.43 -1.88 -17.56
N ALA A 151 18.12 -0.64 -17.95
CA ALA A 151 18.07 -0.28 -19.36
C ALA A 151 19.44 -0.66 -19.93
N GLY A 152 19.46 -1.76 -20.69
CA GLY A 152 20.68 -2.27 -21.28
C GLY A 152 21.41 -1.14 -21.98
N GLU A 153 22.69 -0.99 -21.66
CA GLU A 153 23.64 -0.27 -22.48
C GLU A 153 23.54 -0.83 -23.90
N MET A 154 22.79 -0.12 -24.74
CA MET A 154 22.72 -0.36 -26.16
C MET A 154 24.03 0.16 -26.78
N ALA A 155 24.80 -0.79 -27.30
CA ALA A 155 25.75 -0.67 -28.40
C ALA A 155 27.13 -0.04 -28.09
N GLY A 156 28.12 -0.93 -27.99
CA GLY A 156 29.42 -0.81 -28.63
C GLY A 156 29.61 -1.99 -29.58
#